data_AF-A0A2E3WWE2-F1
#
_entry.id   AF-A0A2E3WWE2-F1
#
_cell.length_a   1.000
_cell.length_b   1.000
_cell.length_c   1.000
_cell.angle_alpha   90.00
_cell.angle_beta   90.00
_cell.angle_gamma   90.00
#
_symmetry.space_group_name_H-M   'P 1'
#
loop_
_entity.id
_entity.type
_entity.pdbx_description
1 polymer ?
#
loop_
_entity_poly.entity_id
_entity_poly.type
_entity_poly.pdbx_seq_one_letter_code
_entity_poly.pdbx_strand_id
1 'polypeptide(L)'
;TVEYGPRKFALTPRSHLQKLQDEIEAKLCHGVLVKIDKAQDKYPESIVTDDDLKEISGSKSFLIDRQTVRYLSLLPLRKRSVYCEKISKSIALSRFSRDMNQSIDLLTIAEQNPNLPDKRKSELRYKRESLKDSIDMTLSLHRERNEPLNRVMAQISSEGRRFQDRANARALDLDSAGASSGRVRATLFDCSDQLLCNLEKN
;
A
#
# COMPACT_ATOMS: atom_id res chain seq x y z
N THR A 1 -19.36 -22.11 30.29
CA THR A 1 -18.77 -21.73 28.99
C THR A 1 -18.66 -20.22 28.96
N VAL A 2 -17.47 -19.67 28.71
CA VAL A 2 -17.26 -18.20 28.71
C VAL A 2 -17.88 -17.63 27.44
N GLU A 3 -18.88 -16.76 27.59
CA GLU A 3 -19.63 -16.15 26.50
C GLU A 3 -18.91 -14.88 26.03
N TYR A 4 -18.19 -14.96 24.91
CA TYR A 4 -17.40 -13.87 24.34
C TYR A 4 -18.24 -12.93 23.45
N GLY A 5 -19.48 -12.61 23.84
CA GLY A 5 -20.38 -11.76 23.06
C GLY A 5 -20.58 -12.26 21.62
N PRO A 6 -20.76 -11.38 20.60
CA PRO A 6 -21.04 -11.81 19.22
C PRO A 6 -19.87 -12.51 18.52
N ARG A 7 -18.70 -12.66 19.17
CA ARG A 7 -17.51 -13.29 18.58
C ARG A 7 -17.14 -14.57 19.32
N LYS A 8 -16.82 -15.62 18.57
CA LYS A 8 -16.53 -16.96 19.12
C LYS A 8 -15.17 -17.08 19.84
N PHE A 9 -14.33 -16.05 19.81
CA PHE A 9 -12.97 -16.07 20.37
C PHE A 9 -12.60 -14.74 21.04
N ALA A 10 -11.79 -14.81 22.09
CA ALA A 10 -11.21 -13.63 22.73
C ALA A 10 -10.27 -12.89 21.76
N LEU A 11 -10.52 -11.61 21.53
CA LEU A 11 -9.63 -10.77 20.73
C LEU A 11 -8.39 -10.42 21.57
N THR A 12 -7.25 -11.04 21.28
CA THR A 12 -5.96 -10.67 21.88
C THR A 12 -5.30 -9.56 21.05
N PRO A 13 -4.40 -8.75 21.64
CA PRO A 13 -3.65 -7.72 20.89
C PRO A 13 -2.95 -8.29 19.64
N ARG A 14 -2.38 -9.50 19.75
CA ARG A 14 -1.79 -10.22 18.63
C ARG A 14 -2.79 -10.54 17.52
N SER A 15 -3.97 -11.07 17.87
CA SER A 15 -5.00 -11.38 16.87
C SER A 15 -5.60 -10.12 16.23
N HIS A 16 -5.68 -9.00 16.98
CA HIS A 16 -6.12 -7.71 16.45
C HIS A 16 -5.12 -7.18 15.43
N LEU A 17 -3.82 -7.20 15.75
CA LEU A 17 -2.77 -6.78 14.83
C LEU A 17 -2.77 -7.62 13.54
N GLN A 18 -2.90 -8.95 13.66
CA GLN A 18 -2.96 -9.83 12.49
C GLN A 18 -4.18 -9.50 11.61
N LYS A 19 -5.34 -9.31 12.21
CA LYS A 19 -6.55 -8.92 11.47
C LYS A 19 -6.36 -7.60 10.72
N LEU A 20 -5.70 -6.61 11.34
CA LEU A 20 -5.39 -5.34 10.67
C LEU A 20 -4.44 -5.55 9.48
N GLN A 21 -3.44 -6.42 9.61
CA GLN A 21 -2.52 -6.76 8.52
C GLN A 21 -3.28 -7.35 7.33
N ASP A 22 -4.10 -8.37 7.59
CA ASP A 22 -4.89 -9.05 6.55
C ASP A 22 -5.85 -8.08 5.84
N GLU A 23 -6.51 -7.20 6.60
CA GLU A 23 -7.42 -6.19 6.04
C GLU A 23 -6.69 -5.18 5.14
N ILE A 24 -5.55 -4.66 5.59
CA ILE A 24 -4.77 -3.68 4.83
C ILE A 24 -4.18 -4.33 3.58
N GLU A 25 -3.67 -5.55 3.70
CA GLU A 25 -3.14 -6.31 2.57
C GLU A 25 -4.23 -6.58 1.52
N ALA A 26 -5.42 -7.02 1.96
CA ALA A 26 -6.55 -7.21 1.06
C ALA A 26 -6.91 -5.92 0.30
N LYS A 27 -6.97 -4.79 0.99
CA LYS A 27 -7.32 -3.48 0.38
C LYS A 27 -6.26 -3.00 -0.59
N LEU A 28 -4.98 -3.06 -0.22
CA LEU A 28 -3.89 -2.57 -1.05
C LEU A 28 -3.62 -3.51 -2.24
N CYS A 29 -3.44 -4.79 -1.96
CA CYS A 29 -2.84 -5.74 -2.90
C CYS A 29 -3.88 -6.45 -3.76
N HIS A 30 -5.01 -6.82 -3.17
CA HIS A 30 -6.12 -7.45 -3.89
C HIS A 30 -7.19 -6.45 -4.32
N GLY A 31 -7.21 -5.25 -3.74
CA GLY A 31 -8.08 -4.14 -4.12
C GLY A 31 -7.39 -3.21 -5.11
N VAL A 32 -6.64 -2.24 -4.61
CA VAL A 32 -6.10 -1.11 -5.40
C VAL A 32 -5.17 -1.56 -6.52
N LEU A 33 -4.22 -2.46 -6.25
CA LEU A 33 -3.30 -2.93 -7.31
C LEU A 33 -4.03 -3.71 -8.41
N VAL A 34 -5.04 -4.52 -8.06
CA VAL A 34 -5.87 -5.23 -9.05
C VAL A 34 -6.72 -4.26 -9.86
N LYS A 35 -7.24 -3.20 -9.25
CA LYS A 35 -7.95 -2.12 -9.98
C LYS A 35 -7.03 -1.46 -11.02
N ILE A 36 -5.75 -1.23 -10.68
CA ILE A 36 -4.75 -0.67 -11.60
C ILE A 36 -4.43 -1.64 -12.73
N ASP A 37 -4.16 -2.91 -12.41
CA ASP A 37 -3.83 -3.94 -13.41
C ASP A 37 -4.95 -4.13 -14.45
N LYS A 38 -6.22 -4.04 -14.02
CA LYS A 38 -7.39 -4.12 -14.91
C LYS A 38 -7.56 -2.91 -15.83
N ALA A 39 -6.98 -1.78 -15.48
CA ALA A 39 -7.19 -0.54 -16.20
C ALA A 39 -6.27 -0.33 -17.41
N GLN A 40 -5.31 -1.25 -17.62
CA GLN A 40 -4.32 -1.44 -18.72
C GLN A 40 -3.65 -0.20 -19.36
N ASP A 41 -4.37 0.88 -19.66
CA ASP A 41 -3.89 2.08 -20.35
C ASP A 41 -4.16 3.41 -19.61
N LYS A 42 -4.84 3.38 -18.46
CA LYS A 42 -5.08 4.59 -17.66
C LYS A 42 -3.98 4.80 -16.62
N TYR A 43 -3.54 6.05 -16.48
CA TYR A 43 -2.59 6.43 -15.43
C TYR A 43 -3.15 6.07 -14.05
N PRO A 44 -2.35 5.46 -13.14
CA PRO A 44 -2.79 5.10 -11.79
C PRO A 44 -3.39 6.27 -11.02
N GLU A 45 -2.91 7.49 -11.27
CA GLU A 45 -3.39 8.74 -10.66
C GLU A 45 -4.87 9.04 -10.97
N SER A 46 -5.38 8.56 -12.11
CA SER A 46 -6.78 8.71 -12.54
C SER A 46 -7.70 7.61 -12.02
N ILE A 47 -7.14 6.50 -11.53
CA ILE A 47 -7.89 5.32 -11.08
C ILE A 47 -7.94 5.28 -9.55
N VAL A 48 -6.85 5.67 -8.90
CA VAL A 48 -6.72 5.63 -7.44
C VAL A 48 -7.30 6.90 -6.85
N THR A 49 -8.46 6.75 -6.21
CA THR A 49 -9.13 7.85 -5.52
C THR A 49 -8.46 8.13 -4.17
N ASP A 50 -8.68 9.33 -3.64
CA ASP A 50 -8.25 9.64 -2.27
C ASP A 50 -8.96 8.72 -1.26
N ASP A 51 -10.19 8.34 -1.53
CA ASP A 51 -10.94 7.46 -0.63
C ASP A 51 -10.34 6.04 -0.58
N ASP A 52 -9.82 5.52 -1.69
CA ASP A 52 -9.04 4.27 -1.70
C ASP A 52 -7.81 4.37 -0.76
N LEU A 53 -7.08 5.49 -0.83
CA LEU A 53 -5.89 5.71 0.01
C LEU A 53 -6.23 5.89 1.49
N LYS A 54 -7.36 6.57 1.79
CA LYS A 54 -7.91 6.68 3.15
C LYS A 54 -8.32 5.32 3.68
N GLU A 55 -8.93 4.49 2.85
CA GLU A 55 -9.41 3.17 3.27
C GLU A 55 -8.24 2.23 3.63
N ILE A 56 -7.14 2.30 2.86
CA ILE A 56 -5.87 1.61 3.16
C ILE A 56 -5.20 2.17 4.43
N SER A 57 -5.38 3.45 4.73
CA SER A 57 -4.76 4.10 5.90
C SER A 57 -5.61 4.00 7.17
N GLY A 58 -6.93 3.89 7.05
CA GLY A 58 -7.89 3.74 8.15
C GLY A 58 -7.94 4.99 9.01
N SER A 59 -7.69 6.13 8.37
CA SER A 59 -7.63 7.45 8.94
C SER A 59 -8.06 8.48 7.91
N LYS A 60 -8.38 9.68 8.39
CA LYS A 60 -8.64 10.83 7.53
C LYS A 60 -7.40 11.27 6.73
N SER A 61 -6.20 10.97 7.24
CA SER A 61 -4.92 11.19 6.55
C SER A 61 -4.46 9.94 5.80
N PHE A 62 -3.84 10.15 4.64
CA PHE A 62 -3.20 9.10 3.85
C PHE A 62 -1.80 8.81 4.41
N LEU A 63 -1.51 7.53 4.65
CA LEU A 63 -0.18 7.05 5.01
C LEU A 63 0.64 6.63 3.78
N ILE A 64 -0.01 6.50 2.62
CA ILE A 64 0.62 6.22 1.33
C ILE A 64 0.10 7.26 0.33
N ASP A 65 1.00 7.76 -0.50
CA ASP A 65 0.70 8.67 -1.59
C ASP A 65 0.44 7.93 -2.93
N ARG A 66 -0.27 8.60 -3.85
CA ARG A 66 -0.56 8.05 -5.20
C ARG A 66 0.71 7.64 -5.95
N GLN A 67 1.80 8.40 -5.77
CA GLN A 67 3.07 8.14 -6.44
C GLN A 67 3.71 6.82 -5.97
N THR A 68 3.69 6.51 -4.67
CA THR A 68 4.16 5.20 -4.18
C THR A 68 3.32 4.06 -4.74
N VAL A 69 1.99 4.22 -4.83
CA VAL A 69 1.11 3.19 -5.43
C VAL A 69 1.43 2.98 -6.92
N ARG A 70 1.67 4.06 -7.66
CA ARG A 70 2.13 4.00 -9.06
C ARG A 70 3.47 3.28 -9.18
N TYR A 71 4.44 3.61 -8.34
CA TYR A 71 5.73 2.92 -8.37
C TYR A 71 5.61 1.45 -8.03
N LEU A 72 4.76 1.11 -7.06
CA LEU A 72 4.45 -0.26 -6.71
C LEU A 72 3.84 -1.02 -7.89
N SER A 73 2.90 -0.44 -8.63
CA SER A 73 2.26 -1.10 -9.78
C SER A 73 3.23 -1.42 -10.93
N LEU A 74 4.30 -0.63 -11.08
CA LEU A 74 5.33 -0.84 -12.10
C LEU A 74 6.29 -2.00 -11.77
N LEU A 75 6.30 -2.49 -10.52
CA LEU A 75 7.21 -3.56 -10.11
C LEU A 75 6.75 -4.94 -10.62
N PRO A 76 7.66 -5.91 -10.78
CA PRO A 76 7.30 -7.30 -11.06
C PRO A 76 6.41 -7.90 -9.95
N LEU A 77 5.49 -8.81 -10.30
CA LEU A 77 4.50 -9.41 -9.38
C LEU A 77 5.11 -9.94 -8.07
N ARG A 78 6.25 -10.64 -8.15
CA ARG A 78 6.94 -11.16 -6.96
C ARG A 78 7.41 -10.05 -6.02
N LYS A 79 7.97 -8.97 -6.57
CA LYS A 79 8.40 -7.81 -5.78
C LYS A 79 7.21 -7.04 -5.22
N ARG A 80 6.14 -6.91 -6.01
CA ARG A 80 4.88 -6.29 -5.56
C ARG A 80 4.36 -6.97 -4.31
N SER A 81 4.25 -8.29 -4.31
CA SER A 81 3.77 -9.07 -3.15
C SER A 81 4.61 -8.82 -1.89
N VAL A 82 5.94 -8.81 -2.00
CA VAL A 82 6.83 -8.54 -0.85
C VAL A 82 6.66 -7.11 -0.32
N TYR A 83 6.61 -6.11 -1.20
CA TYR A 83 6.41 -4.72 -0.78
C TYR A 83 5.01 -4.47 -0.21
N CYS A 84 4.02 -5.16 -0.75
CA CYS A 84 2.66 -5.21 -0.24
C CYS A 84 2.61 -5.67 1.21
N GLU A 85 3.24 -6.81 1.50
CA GLU A 85 3.34 -7.37 2.85
C GLU A 85 4.09 -6.43 3.81
N LYS A 86 5.18 -5.79 3.34
CA LYS A 86 5.94 -4.83 4.15
C LYS A 86 5.11 -3.59 4.48
N ILE A 87 4.40 -3.03 3.50
CA ILE A 87 3.53 -1.87 3.70
C ILE A 87 2.38 -2.23 4.63
N SER A 88 1.70 -3.36 4.40
CA SER A 88 0.56 -3.78 5.20
C SER A 88 0.95 -3.95 6.68
N LYS A 89 2.08 -4.62 6.95
CA LYS A 89 2.64 -4.75 8.31
C LYS A 89 2.96 -3.41 8.95
N SER A 90 3.55 -2.48 8.21
CA SER A 90 3.95 -1.17 8.74
C SER A 90 2.74 -0.29 9.08
N ILE A 91 1.74 -0.26 8.18
CA ILE A 91 0.50 0.50 8.40
C ILE A 91 -0.33 -0.15 9.52
N ALA A 92 -0.43 -1.48 9.53
CA ALA A 92 -1.13 -2.22 10.57
C ALA A 92 -0.53 -1.92 11.94
N LEU A 93 0.80 -1.87 12.05
CA LEU A 93 1.49 -1.53 13.30
C LEU A 93 1.16 -0.10 13.76
N SER A 94 1.11 0.86 12.83
CA SER A 94 0.73 2.24 13.13
C SER A 94 -0.72 2.35 13.59
N ARG A 95 -1.66 1.68 12.91
CA ARG A 95 -3.08 1.65 13.32
C ARG A 95 -3.26 0.97 14.66
N PHE A 96 -2.64 -0.20 14.83
CA PHE A 96 -2.67 -0.97 16.06
C PHE A 96 -2.21 -0.14 17.25
N SER A 97 -1.07 0.56 17.13
CA SER A 97 -0.58 1.42 18.21
C SER A 97 -1.59 2.51 18.58
N ARG A 98 -2.28 3.11 17.60
CA ARG A 98 -3.32 4.11 17.86
C ARG A 98 -4.54 3.52 18.56
N ASP A 99 -5.08 2.42 18.05
CA ASP A 99 -6.27 1.76 18.60
C ASP A 99 -6.03 1.27 20.05
N MET A 100 -4.82 0.76 20.30
CA MET A 100 -4.42 0.29 21.63
C MET A 100 -4.19 1.44 22.61
N ASN A 101 -3.58 2.55 22.17
CA ASN A 101 -3.47 3.75 23.00
C ASN A 101 -4.85 4.29 23.38
N GLN A 102 -5.78 4.37 22.43
CA GLN A 102 -7.17 4.74 22.72
C GLN A 102 -7.83 3.80 23.73
N SER A 103 -7.58 2.49 23.62
CA SER A 103 -8.10 1.50 24.57
C SER A 103 -7.56 1.71 25.99
N ILE A 104 -6.27 2.03 26.14
CA ILE A 104 -5.65 2.36 27.42
C ILE A 104 -6.19 3.67 27.99
N ASP A 105 -6.38 4.69 27.15
CA ASP A 105 -6.93 5.98 27.55
C ASP A 105 -8.37 5.84 28.07
N LEU A 106 -9.20 5.03 27.40
CA LEU A 106 -10.55 4.72 27.86
C LEU A 106 -10.55 4.04 29.24
N LEU A 107 -9.65 3.07 29.47
CA LEU A 107 -9.52 2.44 30.79
C LEU A 107 -9.04 3.43 31.86
N THR A 108 -8.16 4.35 31.48
CA THR A 108 -7.65 5.40 32.38
C THR A 108 -8.76 6.38 32.77
N ILE A 109 -9.59 6.81 31.81
CA ILE A 109 -10.77 7.65 32.07
C ILE A 109 -11.78 6.91 32.96
N ALA A 110 -12.02 5.62 32.69
CA ALA A 110 -12.92 4.80 33.49
C ALA A 110 -12.41 4.62 34.94
N GLU A 111 -11.10 4.49 35.15
CA GLU A 111 -10.47 4.43 36.48
C GLU A 111 -10.67 5.73 37.26
N GLN A 112 -10.66 6.89 36.59
CA GLN A 112 -10.84 8.21 37.19
C GLN A 112 -12.31 8.54 37.54
N ASN A 113 -13.26 7.66 37.21
CA ASN A 113 -14.66 7.90 37.53
C ASN A 113 -14.90 7.95 39.05
N PRO A 114 -15.37 9.10 39.60
CA PRO A 114 -15.57 9.27 41.03
C PRO A 114 -16.65 8.34 41.60
N ASN A 115 -17.61 7.91 40.78
CA ASN A 115 -18.71 7.03 41.19
C ASN A 115 -18.32 5.54 41.18
N LEU A 116 -17.08 5.21 40.81
CA LEU A 116 -16.64 3.83 40.75
C LEU A 116 -16.14 3.35 42.13
N PRO A 117 -16.62 2.19 42.65
CA PRO A 117 -16.12 1.62 43.89
C PRO A 117 -14.62 1.31 43.82
N ASP A 118 -13.90 1.40 44.93
CA ASP A 118 -12.43 1.21 44.96
C ASP A 118 -11.99 -0.18 44.46
N LYS A 119 -12.79 -1.21 44.75
CA LYS A 119 -12.56 -2.57 44.21
C LYS A 119 -12.61 -2.60 42.67
N ARG A 120 -13.50 -1.82 42.06
CA ARG A 120 -13.59 -1.72 40.60
C ARG A 120 -12.46 -0.88 40.02
N LYS A 121 -12.01 0.15 40.73
CA LYS A 121 -10.82 0.95 40.34
C LYS A 121 -9.56 0.10 40.32
N SER A 122 -9.35 -0.74 41.34
CA SER A 122 -8.19 -1.66 41.38
C SER A 122 -8.27 -2.74 40.28
N GLU A 123 -9.45 -3.31 40.02
CA GLU A 123 -9.68 -4.22 38.88
C GLU A 123 -9.34 -3.56 37.54
N LEU A 124 -9.77 -2.31 37.32
CA LEU A 124 -9.46 -1.56 36.09
C LEU A 124 -7.96 -1.27 35.95
N ARG A 125 -7.31 -0.87 37.05
CA ARG A 125 -5.86 -0.63 37.06
C ARG A 125 -5.09 -1.88 36.66
N TYR A 126 -5.42 -3.02 37.27
CA TYR A 126 -4.80 -4.31 36.94
C TYR A 126 -5.01 -4.70 35.47
N LYS A 127 -6.25 -4.55 34.95
CA LYS A 127 -6.55 -4.84 33.54
C LYS A 127 -5.82 -3.91 32.58
N ARG A 128 -5.69 -2.63 32.93
CA ARG A 128 -4.96 -1.63 32.15
C ARG A 128 -3.47 -1.98 32.07
N GLU A 129 -2.86 -2.35 33.19
CA GLU A 129 -1.46 -2.76 33.26
C GLU A 129 -1.22 -4.05 32.47
N SER A 130 -2.04 -5.08 32.70
CA SER A 130 -1.98 -6.34 31.93
C SER A 130 -2.16 -6.14 30.42
N LEU A 131 -3.05 -5.23 30.01
CA LEU A 131 -3.24 -4.89 28.60
C LEU A 131 -2.00 -4.18 28.04
N LYS A 132 -1.44 -3.21 28.78
CA LYS A 132 -0.23 -2.50 28.41
C LYS A 132 0.95 -3.46 28.20
N ASP A 133 1.18 -4.37 29.12
CA ASP A 133 2.26 -5.37 29.02
C ASP A 133 2.08 -6.26 27.78
N SER A 134 0.85 -6.68 27.52
CA SER A 134 0.51 -7.48 26.33
C SER A 134 0.75 -6.71 25.02
N ILE A 135 0.45 -5.40 25.02
CA ILE A 135 0.70 -4.51 23.87
C ILE A 135 2.20 -4.32 23.67
N ASP A 136 2.96 -4.02 24.73
CA ASP A 136 4.41 -3.78 24.66
C ASP A 136 5.17 -5.03 24.20
N MET A 137 4.77 -6.22 24.66
CA MET A 137 5.27 -7.50 24.15
C MET A 137 4.95 -7.69 22.66
N THR A 138 3.73 -7.35 22.22
CA THR A 138 3.35 -7.46 20.80
C THR A 138 4.14 -6.45 19.95
N LEU A 139 4.26 -5.21 20.40
CA LEU A 139 4.97 -4.15 19.68
C LEU A 139 6.47 -4.43 19.56
N SER A 140 7.12 -4.91 20.62
CA SER A 140 8.55 -5.26 20.59
C SER A 140 8.85 -6.36 19.57
N LEU A 141 8.10 -7.47 19.61
CA LEU A 141 8.22 -8.56 18.63
C LEU A 141 8.07 -8.08 17.18
N HIS A 142 7.19 -7.11 16.93
CA HIS A 142 6.95 -6.60 15.59
C HIS A 142 7.92 -5.49 15.16
N ARG A 143 8.44 -4.67 16.08
CA ARG A 143 9.45 -3.66 15.78
C ARG A 143 10.77 -4.28 15.34
N GLU A 144 11.16 -5.41 15.93
CA GLU A 144 12.37 -6.13 15.51
C GLU A 144 12.25 -6.72 14.10
N ARG A 145 11.04 -7.12 13.71
CA ARG A 145 10.79 -7.82 12.44
C ARG A 145 10.42 -6.89 11.30
N ASN A 146 9.90 -5.69 11.59
CA ASN A 146 9.32 -4.82 10.59
C ASN A 146 10.22 -3.62 10.26
N GLU A 147 10.31 -3.33 8.96
CA GLU A 147 11.00 -2.15 8.47
C GLU A 147 10.10 -0.91 8.59
N PRO A 148 10.63 0.27 9.00
CA PRO A 148 9.85 1.50 9.07
C PRO A 148 9.20 1.86 7.73
N LEU A 149 7.95 2.33 7.76
CA LEU A 149 7.15 2.62 6.56
C LEU A 149 7.85 3.58 5.59
N ASN A 150 8.49 4.63 6.10
CA ASN A 150 9.24 5.60 5.30
C ASN A 150 10.38 4.95 4.50
N ARG A 151 11.06 3.96 5.08
CA ARG A 151 12.15 3.23 4.43
C ARG A 151 11.61 2.29 3.37
N VAL A 152 10.49 1.62 3.62
CA VAL A 152 9.79 0.79 2.62
C VAL A 152 9.34 1.64 1.43
N MET A 153 8.73 2.82 1.68
CA MET A 153 8.33 3.74 0.62
C MET A 153 9.51 4.29 -0.19
N ALA A 154 10.64 4.60 0.48
CA ALA A 154 11.85 5.02 -0.20
C ALA A 154 12.41 3.94 -1.13
N GLN A 155 12.40 2.67 -0.68
CA GLN A 155 12.79 1.53 -1.51
C GLN A 155 11.88 1.39 -2.74
N ILE A 156 10.56 1.41 -2.55
CA ILE A 156 9.58 1.33 -3.64
C ILE A 156 9.79 2.47 -4.64
N SER A 157 9.99 3.69 -4.15
CA SER A 157 10.24 4.85 -4.99
C SER A 157 11.53 4.70 -5.81
N SER A 158 12.60 4.21 -5.19
CA SER A 158 13.88 4.00 -5.87
C SER A 158 13.81 2.91 -6.93
N GLU A 159 13.13 1.80 -6.65
CA GLU A 159 12.97 0.71 -7.61
C GLU A 159 11.98 1.09 -8.71
N GLY A 160 10.84 1.68 -8.35
CA GLY A 160 9.81 2.10 -9.29
C GLY A 160 10.33 3.12 -10.30
N ARG A 161 11.16 4.09 -9.89
CA ARG A 161 11.85 4.99 -10.83
C ARG A 161 12.72 4.23 -11.81
N ARG A 162 13.55 3.29 -11.35
CA ARG A 162 14.39 2.49 -12.25
C ARG A 162 13.59 1.70 -13.27
N PHE A 163 12.42 1.18 -12.89
CA PHE A 163 11.53 0.48 -13.83
C PHE A 163 10.86 1.45 -14.80
N GLN A 164 10.44 2.63 -14.32
CA GLN A 164 9.89 3.68 -15.17
C GLN A 164 10.91 4.17 -16.20
N ASP A 165 12.14 4.46 -15.78
CA ASP A 165 13.21 4.95 -16.66
C ASP A 165 13.53 3.93 -17.77
N ARG A 166 13.55 2.63 -17.43
CA ARG A 166 13.74 1.55 -18.41
C ARG A 166 12.56 1.41 -19.37
N ALA A 167 11.32 1.57 -18.89
CA ALA A 167 10.14 1.53 -19.75
C ALA A 167 10.12 2.72 -20.72
N ASN A 168 10.45 3.91 -20.21
CA ASN A 168 10.54 5.12 -21.02
C ASN A 168 11.66 5.01 -22.07
N ALA A 169 12.85 4.52 -21.71
CA ALA A 169 13.94 4.32 -22.65
C ALA A 169 13.53 3.40 -23.81
N ARG A 170 12.87 2.27 -23.52
CA ARG A 170 12.36 1.36 -24.55
C ARG A 170 11.31 2.01 -25.45
N ALA A 171 10.41 2.83 -24.89
CA ALA A 171 9.42 3.55 -25.68
C ALA A 171 10.09 4.54 -26.64
N LEU A 172 11.07 5.32 -26.15
CA LEU A 172 11.84 6.25 -26.95
C LEU A 172 12.64 5.54 -28.07
N ASP A 173 13.23 4.39 -27.78
CA ASP A 173 13.96 3.59 -28.77
C ASP A 173 13.02 3.09 -29.90
N LEU A 174 11.82 2.64 -29.54
CA LEU A 174 10.79 2.19 -30.51
C LEU A 174 10.27 3.36 -31.35
N ASP A 175 10.01 4.52 -30.74
CA ASP A 175 9.57 5.72 -31.47
C ASP A 175 10.65 6.22 -32.41
N SER A 176 11.92 6.18 -32.00
CA SER A 176 13.08 6.54 -32.82
C SER A 176 13.25 5.57 -34.01
N ALA A 177 13.07 4.26 -33.78
CA ALA A 177 13.05 3.24 -34.84
C ALA A 177 11.88 3.46 -35.82
N GLY A 178 10.70 3.81 -35.32
CA GLY A 178 9.54 4.15 -36.14
C GLY A 178 9.76 5.41 -36.98
N ALA A 179 10.30 6.47 -36.38
CA ALA A 179 10.57 7.74 -37.06
C ALA A 179 11.69 7.60 -38.11
N SER A 180 12.74 6.82 -37.82
CA SER A 180 13.81 6.53 -38.79
C SER A 180 13.30 5.67 -39.94
N SER A 181 12.51 4.62 -39.68
CA SER A 181 11.85 3.84 -40.72
C SER A 181 10.90 4.70 -41.56
N GLY A 182 10.15 5.61 -40.94
CA GLY A 182 9.26 6.55 -41.63
C GLY A 182 10.04 7.50 -42.54
N ARG A 183 11.19 8.00 -42.09
CA ARG A 183 12.10 8.82 -42.92
C ARG A 183 12.74 8.05 -44.06
N VAL A 184 13.20 6.83 -43.83
CA VAL A 184 13.75 5.96 -44.90
C VAL A 184 12.67 5.65 -45.94
N ARG A 185 11.45 5.36 -45.51
CA ARG A 185 10.32 5.17 -46.42
C ARG A 185 9.98 6.45 -47.18
N ALA A 186 9.91 7.59 -46.49
CA ALA A 186 9.63 8.87 -47.12
C ALA A 186 10.69 9.24 -48.17
N THR A 187 11.98 8.99 -47.91
CA THR A 187 13.07 9.24 -48.86
C THR A 187 13.13 8.25 -50.02
N LEU A 188 12.81 6.98 -49.80
CA LEU A 188 12.73 5.97 -50.87
C LEU A 188 11.52 6.15 -51.79
N PHE A 189 10.41 6.69 -51.26
CA PHE A 189 9.17 6.94 -51.99
C PHE A 189 8.94 8.44 -52.24
N ASP A 190 9.97 9.28 -52.11
CA ASP A 190 9.91 10.69 -52.47
C ASP A 190 9.90 10.79 -54.00
N CYS A 191 8.71 10.77 -54.61
CA CYS A 191 8.52 10.87 -56.06
C CYS A 191 8.80 12.29 -56.61
N SER A 192 9.64 13.08 -55.94
CA SER A 192 10.08 14.40 -56.42
C SER A 192 11.05 14.28 -57.60
N ASP A 193 11.86 13.21 -57.63
CA ASP A 193 12.59 12.78 -58.83
C ASP A 193 11.82 11.63 -59.50
N GLN A 194 11.20 11.90 -60.65
CA GLN A 194 10.29 11.03 -61.41
C GLN A 194 10.88 9.67 -61.89
N LEU A 195 12.02 9.24 -61.38
CA LEU A 195 12.78 8.08 -61.86
C LEU A 195 12.26 6.73 -61.35
N LEU A 196 11.59 6.67 -60.19
CA LEU A 196 11.21 5.38 -59.55
C LEU A 196 9.71 5.12 -59.42
N CYS A 197 8.84 6.11 -59.64
CA CYS A 197 7.39 5.96 -59.40
C CYS A 197 6.56 5.56 -60.64
N ASN A 198 7.21 5.17 -61.74
CA ASN A 198 6.55 4.81 -63.00
C ASN A 198 6.48 3.29 -63.29
N LEU A 199 6.66 2.42 -62.29
CA LEU A 199 6.61 0.96 -62.50
C LEU A 199 5.25 0.30 -62.20
N GLU A 200 4.20 1.05 -61.83
CA GLU A 200 2.84 0.50 -61.58
C GLU A 200 1.79 0.90 -62.63
N LYS A 201 2.20 1.24 -63.85
CA LYS A 201 1.27 1.34 -64.98
C LYS A 201 1.74 0.48 -66.14
N ASN A 202 1.43 -0.81 -66.06
CA ASN A 202 1.09 -1.68 -67.18
C ASN A 202 0.19 -2.80 -66.68
#